data_AF-A0A521PD26-F1
#
_entry.id   AF-A0A521PD26-F1
#
_cell.length_a   1.000
_cell.length_b   1.000
_cell.length_c   1.000
_cell.angle_alpha   90.00
_cell.angle_beta   90.00
_cell.angle_gamma   90.00
#
_symmetry.space_group_name_H-M   'P 1'
#
loop_
_entity.id
_entity.type
_entity.pdbx_description
1 polymer ?
#
loop_
_entity_poly.entity_id
_entity_poly.type
_entity_poly.pdbx_seq_one_letter_code
_entity_poly.pdbx_strand_id
1 'polypeptide(L)'
;GDNTDKSPTWSRHAQECRKFVDLLNARGGKAEILFLPSVGLTGNTHIPFADLNNVAVADQLSAFLHRHMLDLRGGRIDKVRP
;
A
#
# COMPACT_ATOMS: atom_id res chain seq x y z
N GLY A 1 5.24 -0.23 10.48
CA GLY A 1 6.40 -1.13 10.67
C GLY A 1 6.02 -2.34 11.49
N ASP A 2 7.00 -3.17 11.79
CA ASP A 2 6.95 -4.37 12.65
C ASP A 2 6.73 -4.09 14.14
N ASN A 3 6.74 -2.83 14.58
CA ASN A 3 6.51 -2.43 15.97
C ASN A 3 5.16 -1.73 16.21
N THR A 4 4.20 -1.87 15.28
CA THR A 4 2.90 -1.18 15.33
C THR A 4 2.08 -1.57 16.57
N ASP A 5 2.16 -2.84 16.96
CA ASP A 5 1.51 -3.44 18.13
C ASP A 5 2.14 -3.01 19.47
N LYS A 6 3.39 -2.52 19.45
CA LYS A 6 4.13 -2.08 20.64
C LYS A 6 3.82 -0.64 21.05
N SER A 7 3.03 0.08 20.28
CA SER A 7 2.63 1.47 20.56
C SER A 7 1.10 1.56 20.61
N PRO A 8 0.51 2.04 21.71
CA PRO A 8 -0.94 2.23 21.83
C PRO A 8 -1.51 3.12 20.72
N THR A 9 -0.78 4.17 20.33
CA THR A 9 -1.16 5.09 19.26
C THR A 9 -1.17 4.40 17.90
N TRP A 10 -0.07 3.73 17.53
CA TRP A 10 0.02 3.03 16.24
C TRP A 10 -0.94 1.84 16.14
N SER A 11 -1.18 1.14 17.26
CA SER A 11 -2.17 0.07 17.34
C SER A 11 -3.59 0.58 17.11
N ARG A 12 -3.95 1.74 17.70
CA ARG A 12 -5.25 2.37 17.47
C ARG A 12 -5.42 2.75 16.00
N HIS A 13 -4.42 3.40 15.39
CA HIS A 13 -4.48 3.78 13.99
C HIS A 13 -4.58 2.56 13.06
N ALA A 14 -3.89 1.46 13.35
CA ALA A 14 -4.03 0.22 12.59
C ALA A 14 -5.47 -0.34 12.64
N GLN A 15 -6.13 -0.26 13.80
CA GLN A 15 -7.55 -0.65 13.93
C GLN A 15 -8.48 0.30 13.17
N GLU A 16 -8.21 1.61 13.17
CA GLU A 16 -8.97 2.61 12.40
C GLU A 16 -8.82 2.37 10.89
N CYS A 17 -7.61 2.11 10.41
CA CYS A 17 -7.37 1.77 9.01
C CYS A 17 -8.09 0.48 8.60
N ARG A 18 -8.12 -0.56 9.46
CA ARG A 18 -8.90 -1.78 9.19
C ARG A 18 -10.39 -1.47 9.00
N LYS A 19 -10.98 -0.73 9.95
CA LYS A 19 -12.40 -0.32 9.87
C LYS A 19 -12.68 0.49 8.61
N PHE A 20 -11.78 1.39 8.23
CA PHE A 20 -11.90 2.18 7.01
C PHE A 20 -11.94 1.29 5.75
N VAL A 21 -10.99 0.37 5.61
CA VAL A 21 -10.94 -0.57 4.48
C VAL A 21 -12.20 -1.42 4.41
N ASP A 22 -12.63 -1.98 5.53
CA ASP A 22 -13.84 -2.82 5.61
C ASP A 22 -15.09 -2.02 5.20
N LEU A 23 -15.23 -0.80 5.71
CA LEU A 23 -16.36 0.08 5.42
C LEU A 23 -16.43 0.52 3.95
N LEU A 24 -15.27 0.86 3.37
CA LEU A 24 -15.16 1.27 1.98
C LEU A 24 -15.48 0.11 1.03
N ASN A 25 -14.90 -1.06 1.29
CA ASN A 25 -15.10 -2.25 0.45
C ASN A 25 -16.54 -2.77 0.55
N ALA A 26 -17.19 -2.68 1.71
CA ALA A 26 -18.62 -2.99 1.87
C ALA A 26 -19.55 -2.10 1.02
N ARG A 27 -19.06 -0.96 0.52
CA ARG A 27 -19.79 -0.02 -0.35
C ARG A 27 -19.34 -0.09 -1.82
N GLY A 28 -18.62 -1.13 -2.20
CA GLY A 28 -18.12 -1.32 -3.57
C GLY A 28 -16.83 -0.55 -3.90
N GLY A 29 -16.18 0.04 -2.89
CA GLY A 29 -14.83 0.57 -3.05
C GLY A 29 -13.77 -0.52 -3.19
N LYS A 30 -12.53 -0.10 -3.50
CA LYS A 30 -11.36 -0.99 -3.60
C LYS A 30 -10.20 -0.41 -2.80
N ALA A 31 -10.11 -0.80 -1.53
CA ALA A 31 -9.00 -0.44 -0.65
C ALA A 31 -8.29 -1.68 -0.11
N GLU A 32 -6.97 -1.54 0.07
CA GLU A 32 -6.08 -2.54 0.64
C GLU A 32 -5.29 -1.92 1.80
N ILE A 33 -4.96 -2.73 2.81
CA ILE A 33 -4.00 -2.36 3.86
C ILE A 33 -2.82 -3.32 3.79
N LEU A 34 -1.62 -2.76 3.62
CA LEU A 34 -0.38 -3.53 3.60
C LEU A 34 0.42 -3.27 4.87
N PHE A 35 0.57 -4.32 5.68
CA PHE A 35 1.54 -4.31 6.77
C PHE A 35 2.87 -4.81 6.22
N LEU A 36 3.87 -3.94 6.08
CA LEU A 36 5.18 -4.26 5.49
C LEU A 36 5.81 -5.59 5.97
N PRO A 37 5.72 -5.98 7.26
CA PRO A 37 6.25 -7.28 7.70
C PRO A 37 5.62 -8.49 7.03
N SER A 38 4.35 -8.41 6.58
CA SER A 38 3.66 -9.51 5.89
C SER A 38 4.21 -9.79 4.50
N VAL A 39 5.03 -8.89 3.94
CA VAL A 39 5.74 -9.06 2.66
C VAL A 39 7.26 -9.10 2.85
N GLY A 40 7.72 -9.39 4.07
CA GLY A 40 9.14 -9.53 4.39
C GLY A 40 9.90 -8.22 4.57
N LEU A 41 9.21 -7.07 4.60
CA LEU A 41 9.82 -5.76 4.84
C LEU A 41 9.73 -5.39 6.32
N THR A 42 10.85 -5.51 7.02
CA THR A 42 10.99 -5.25 8.47
C THR A 42 11.92 -4.07 8.75
N GLY A 43 11.91 -3.55 9.98
CA GLY A 43 12.74 -2.40 10.38
C GLY A 43 12.28 -1.04 9.86
N ASN A 44 11.18 -0.96 9.11
CA ASN A 44 10.66 0.30 8.59
C ASN A 44 10.15 1.23 9.70
N THR A 45 10.52 2.51 9.58
CA THR A 45 10.08 3.60 10.45
C THR A 45 8.67 4.08 10.07
N HIS A 46 8.24 5.22 10.63
CA HIS A 46 7.02 5.89 10.19
C HIS A 46 7.17 6.53 8.80
N ILE A 47 8.39 6.69 8.29
CA ILE A 47 8.70 7.37 7.03
C ILE A 47 9.29 6.36 6.03
N PRO A 48 8.52 5.33 5.60
CA PRO A 48 9.06 4.21 4.85
C PRO A 48 9.56 4.56 3.45
N PHE A 49 9.14 5.71 2.90
CA PHE A 49 9.65 6.21 1.62
C PHE A 49 11.09 6.79 1.72
N ALA A 50 11.57 7.06 2.93
CA ALA A 50 12.92 7.59 3.20
C ALA A 50 13.82 6.61 3.95
N ASP A 51 13.30 5.43 4.33
CA ASP A 51 14.09 4.38 4.97
C ASP A 51 15.13 3.79 4.00
N LEU A 52 16.14 3.07 4.53
CA LEU A 52 17.21 2.46 3.73
C LEU A 52 16.72 1.42 2.72
N ASN A 53 15.55 0.82 2.95
CA ASN A 53 14.89 -0.14 2.04
C ASN A 53 13.75 0.50 1.23
N ASN A 54 13.73 1.83 1.08
CA ASN A 54 12.66 2.57 0.42
C ASN A 54 12.34 2.10 -1.01
N VAL A 55 13.33 1.61 -1.77
CA VAL A 55 13.10 1.05 -3.12
C VAL A 55 12.17 -0.17 -3.05
N ALA A 56 12.39 -1.08 -2.10
CA ALA A 56 11.52 -2.25 -1.93
C ALA A 56 10.10 -1.87 -1.47
N VAL A 57 9.96 -0.78 -0.69
CA VAL A 57 8.64 -0.20 -0.35
C VAL A 57 7.99 0.39 -1.60
N ALA A 58 8.75 1.10 -2.43
CA ALA A 58 8.27 1.68 -3.69
C ALA A 58 7.82 0.59 -4.68
N ASP A 59 8.46 -0.57 -4.70
CA ASP A 59 8.05 -1.71 -5.52
C ASP A 59 6.68 -2.25 -5.11
N GLN A 60 6.37 -2.30 -3.81
CA GLN A 60 5.04 -2.69 -3.32
C GLN A 60 3.95 -1.71 -3.78
N LEU A 61 4.22 -0.41 -3.69
CA LEU A 61 3.31 0.63 -4.16
C LEU A 61 3.14 0.57 -5.68
N SER A 62 4.23 0.40 -6.43
CA SER A 62 4.20 0.30 -7.89
C SER A 62 3.40 -0.92 -8.35
N ALA A 63 3.60 -2.07 -7.70
CA ALA A 63 2.82 -3.27 -7.96
C ALA A 63 1.33 -3.08 -7.66
N PHE A 64 0.97 -2.34 -6.59
CA PHE A 64 -0.42 -1.99 -6.33
C PHE A 64 -1.00 -1.12 -7.44
N LEU A 65 -0.32 -0.03 -7.83
CA LEU A 65 -0.80 0.87 -8.88
C LEU A 65 -0.99 0.12 -10.21
N HIS A 66 -0.04 -0.73 -10.58
CA HIS A 66 -0.10 -1.54 -11.79
C HIS A 66 -1.31 -2.49 -11.80
N ARG A 67 -1.54 -3.24 -10.70
CA ARG A 67 -2.70 -4.14 -10.56
C ARG A 67 -4.04 -3.40 -10.72
N HIS A 68 -4.07 -2.12 -10.36
CA HIS A 68 -5.26 -1.28 -10.45
C HIS A 68 -5.26 -0.34 -11.66
N MET A 69 -4.28 -0.47 -12.57
CA MET A 69 -4.13 0.37 -13.78
C MET A 69 -4.05 1.87 -13.49
N LEU A 70 -3.48 2.25 -12.35
CA LEU A 70 -3.36 3.63 -11.87
C LEU A 70 -2.02 4.29 -12.27
N ASP A 71 -1.14 3.55 -12.92
CA ASP A 71 0.18 3.96 -13.40
C ASP A 71 0.23 4.22 -14.92
N LEU A 72 -0.89 4.00 -15.62
CA LEU A 72 -1.03 4.29 -17.04
C LEU A 72 -1.27 5.80 -17.25
N ARG A 73 -0.48 6.43 -18.14
CA ARG A 73 -0.78 7.80 -18.59
C ARG A 73 -1.86 7.74 -19.66
N GLY A 74 -2.92 8.52 -19.50
CA GLY A 74 -4.00 8.68 -20.49
C GLY A 74 -3.50 9.33 -21.78
N GLY A 75 -2.87 8.54 -22.64
CA GLY A 75 -2.35 8.96 -23.93
C GLY A 75 -2.35 7.77 -24.86
N ARG A 76 -3.38 7.73 -25.73
CA ARG A 76 -3.57 6.80 -26.85
C ARG A 76 -3.44 5.31 -26.52
N ILE A 77 -4.58 4.62 -26.58
CA ILE A 77 -4.58 3.22 -27.03
C ILE A 77 -4.15 3.26 -28.51
N ASP A 78 -2.84 3.32 -28.78
CA ASP A 78 -2.34 3.10 -30.12
C ASP A 78 -2.60 1.63 -30.47
N LYS A 79 -3.76 1.38 -31.07
CA LYS A 79 -3.93 0.23 -31.94
C LYS A 79 -2.90 0.36 -33.06
N VAL A 80 -1.93 -0.54 -33.12
CA VAL A 80 -1.35 -1.26 -34.29
C VAL A 80 -0.17 -2.09 -33.73
N ARG A 81 -0.30 -3.41 -33.48
CA ARG A 81 -0.17 -4.59 -34.38
C ARG A 81 1.23 -4.75 -35.02
N PRO A 82 1.79 -5.96 -35.20
CA PRO A 82 1.40 -7.31 -34.76
C PRO A 82 2.14 -7.81 -33.51
#